data_AF-G2FC71-F1
#
_entry.id   AF-G2FC71-F1
#
_cell.length_a   1.000
_cell.length_b   1.000
_cell.length_c   1.000
_cell.angle_alpha   90.00
_cell.angle_beta   90.00
_cell.angle_gamma   90.00
#
_symmetry.space_group_name_H-M   'P 1'
#
loop_
_entity.id
_entity.type
_entity.pdbx_description
1 polymer ?
#
loop_
_entity_poly.entity_id
_entity_poly.type
_entity_poly.pdbx_seq_one_letter_code
_entity_poly.pdbx_strand_id
1 'polypeptide(L)'
;MEQKNLGGLIWSVAELLRGDFKQSEYGLVILPFTVLRRFECVLEPPRDAVLTKHAEIAELGINSYLVLPEVSGQQFYNTSRYQLNNLGVADTLAKLEDYINNFSANARAVFEQFKFSNKLLYKVAHC
;
A
#
# COMPACT_ATOMS: atom_id res chain seq x y z
N MET A 1 25.23 5.15 19.68
CA MET A 1 23.91 5.33 19.03
C MET A 1 24.14 6.15 17.78
N GLU A 2 24.20 5.49 16.63
CA GLU A 2 24.22 6.18 15.34
C GLU A 2 22.85 6.85 15.17
N GLN A 3 22.82 8.17 15.21
CA GLN A 3 21.62 8.93 14.86
C GLN A 3 21.46 8.81 13.35
N LYS A 4 20.82 7.71 12.89
CA LYS A 4 20.47 7.53 11.47
C LYS A 4 19.75 8.80 11.04
N ASN A 5 20.39 9.56 10.15
CA ASN A 5 19.90 10.83 9.64
C ASN A 5 18.71 10.57 8.70
N LEU A 6 17.59 10.12 9.29
CA LEU A 6 16.36 9.74 8.61
C LEU A 6 15.80 10.93 7.83
N GLY A 7 15.99 12.15 8.34
CA GLY A 7 15.67 13.38 7.64
C GLY A 7 16.47 13.54 6.34
N GLY A 8 17.78 13.29 6.38
CA GLY A 8 18.64 13.30 5.19
C GLY A 8 18.25 12.24 4.15
N LEU A 9 17.91 11.03 4.60
CA LEU A 9 17.43 9.96 3.70
C LEU A 9 16.09 10.32 3.05
N ILE A 10 15.10 10.76 3.85
CA ILE A 10 13.78 11.18 3.35
C ILE A 10 13.95 12.32 2.34
N TRP A 11 14.81 13.30 2.64
CA TRP A 11 15.09 14.40 1.72
C TRP A 11 15.73 13.89 0.42
N SER A 12 16.74 13.01 0.49
CA SER A 12 17.38 12.45 -0.70
C SER A 12 16.43 11.66 -1.61
N VAL A 13 15.42 11.00 -1.03
CA VAL A 13 14.36 10.33 -1.80
C VAL A 13 13.38 11.35 -2.37
N ALA A 14 13.03 12.41 -1.63
CA ALA A 14 12.17 13.48 -2.12
C ALA A 14 12.80 14.24 -3.30
N GLU A 15 14.13 14.34 -3.35
CA GLU A 15 14.86 14.88 -4.50
C GLU A 15 14.57 14.10 -5.80
N LEU A 16 14.20 12.81 -5.73
CA LEU A 16 13.79 12.02 -6.90
C LEU A 16 12.43 12.45 -7.47
N LEU A 17 11.62 13.17 -6.69
CA LEU A 17 10.35 13.78 -7.14
C LEU A 17 10.56 15.17 -7.76
N ARG A 18 11.79 15.70 -7.73
CA ARG A 18 12.12 17.03 -8.24
C ARG A 18 12.01 17.05 -9.76
N GLY A 19 11.25 18.01 -10.28
CA GLY A 19 10.88 18.11 -11.70
C GLY A 19 9.44 17.68 -11.93
N ASP A 20 9.02 16.58 -11.30
CA ASP A 20 7.66 16.09 -11.49
C ASP A 20 6.61 16.69 -10.55
N PHE A 21 7.00 17.10 -9.35
CA PHE A 21 6.13 17.68 -8.34
C PHE A 21 6.77 18.92 -7.71
N LYS A 22 5.94 19.90 -7.33
CA LYS A 22 6.41 21.02 -6.50
C LYS A 22 6.68 20.53 -5.08
N GLN A 23 7.58 21.19 -4.36
CA GLN A 23 7.90 20.83 -2.97
C GLN A 23 6.65 20.83 -2.06
N SER A 24 5.71 21.74 -2.29
CA SER A 24 4.41 21.78 -1.60
C SER A 24 3.52 20.57 -1.87
N GLU A 25 3.79 19.82 -2.93
CA GLU A 25 3.02 18.64 -3.37
C GLU A 25 3.65 17.33 -2.93
N TYR A 26 4.89 17.33 -2.39
CA TYR A 26 5.55 16.12 -1.92
C TYR A 26 4.73 15.38 -0.86
N GLY A 27 4.04 16.13 0.01
CA GLY A 27 3.13 15.55 1.00
C GLY A 27 2.01 14.68 0.38
N LEU A 28 1.57 14.99 -0.84
CA LEU A 28 0.52 14.25 -1.54
C LEU A 28 0.99 12.85 -1.98
N VAL A 29 2.30 12.65 -2.13
CA VAL A 29 2.89 11.36 -2.51
C VAL A 29 3.44 10.65 -1.28
N ILE A 30 4.19 11.35 -0.44
CA ILE A 30 4.87 10.76 0.72
C ILE A 30 3.87 10.22 1.75
N LEU A 31 2.79 10.95 2.04
CA LEU A 31 1.82 10.54 3.06
C LEU A 31 1.13 9.21 2.74
N PRO A 32 0.52 9.01 1.56
CA PRO A 32 -0.13 7.73 1.25
C PRO A 32 0.86 6.57 1.24
N PHE A 33 2.09 6.75 0.77
CA PHE A 33 3.12 5.70 0.87
C PHE A 33 3.54 5.41 2.33
N THR A 34 3.60 6.44 3.17
CA THR A 34 3.89 6.27 4.61
C THR A 34 2.78 5.48 5.31
N VAL A 35 1.52 5.80 5.00
CA VAL A 35 0.35 5.05 5.50
C VAL A 35 0.36 3.62 4.98
N LEU A 36 0.62 3.43 3.68
CA LEU A 36 0.72 2.11 3.05
C LEU A 36 1.78 1.24 3.74
N ARG A 37 2.98 1.79 3.98
CA ARG A 37 4.03 1.06 4.70
C ARG A 37 3.63 0.75 6.14
N ARG A 38 2.91 1.64 6.82
CA ARG A 38 2.42 1.39 8.18
C ARG A 38 1.39 0.27 8.21
N PHE A 39 0.45 0.25 7.27
CA PHE A 39 -0.53 -0.85 7.13
C PHE A 39 0.16 -2.17 6.82
N GLU A 40 1.14 -2.16 5.92
CA GLU A 40 1.93 -3.34 5.58
C GLU A 40 2.63 -3.92 6.81
N CYS A 41 3.32 -3.11 7.62
CA CYS A 41 3.99 -3.60 8.83
C CYS A 41 3.03 -4.19 9.87
N VAL A 42 1.81 -3.69 9.96
CA VAL A 42 0.79 -4.22 10.88
C VAL A 42 0.27 -5.58 10.40
N LEU A 43 0.13 -5.75 9.07
CA LEU A 43 -0.36 -6.99 8.46
C LEU A 43 0.74 -8.00 8.13
N GLU A 44 2.01 -7.65 8.31
CA GLU A 44 3.15 -8.51 7.99
C GLU A 44 3.15 -9.81 8.83
N PRO A 45 2.94 -9.80 10.16
CA PRO A 45 2.88 -11.04 10.94
C PRO A 45 1.71 -11.98 10.56
N PRO A 46 0.45 -11.53 10.40
CA PRO A 46 -0.67 -12.42 10.06
C PRO A 46 -0.83 -12.70 8.56
N ARG A 47 0.04 -12.16 7.69
CA ARG A 47 -0.15 -12.20 6.22
C ARG A 47 -0.43 -13.61 5.68
N ASP A 48 0.42 -14.58 6.00
CA ASP A 48 0.31 -15.93 5.45
C ASP A 48 -0.95 -16.65 5.95
N ALA A 49 -1.36 -16.39 7.19
CA ALA A 49 -2.60 -16.90 7.75
C ALA A 49 -3.82 -16.29 7.04
N VAL A 50 -3.81 -14.97 6.78
CA VAL A 50 -4.87 -14.28 6.04
C VAL A 50 -4.97 -14.81 4.60
N LEU A 51 -3.85 -14.99 3.90
CA LEU A 51 -3.85 -15.49 2.52
C LEU A 51 -4.35 -16.94 2.44
N THR A 52 -3.90 -17.80 3.35
CA THR A 52 -4.38 -19.20 3.45
C THR A 52 -5.88 -19.23 3.71
N LYS A 53 -6.35 -18.47 4.71
CA LYS A 53 -7.78 -18.41 5.03
C LYS A 53 -8.59 -17.84 3.89
N HIS A 54 -8.09 -16.80 3.22
CA HIS A 54 -8.77 -16.19 2.08
C HIS A 54 -8.99 -17.20 0.94
N ALA A 55 -8.01 -18.05 0.65
CA ALA A 55 -8.16 -19.11 -0.34
C ALA A 55 -9.22 -20.13 0.07
N GLU A 56 -9.20 -20.61 1.33
CA GLU A 56 -10.19 -21.56 1.84
C GLU A 56 -11.62 -21.03 1.75
N ILE A 57 -11.85 -19.78 2.18
CA ILE A 57 -13.19 -19.20 2.21
C ILE A 57 -13.69 -18.78 0.83
N ALA A 58 -12.78 -18.52 -0.12
CA ALA A 58 -13.13 -18.23 -1.51
C ALA A 58 -13.74 -19.45 -2.20
N GLU A 59 -13.21 -20.65 -1.95
CA GLU A 59 -13.78 -21.92 -2.46
C GLU A 59 -15.19 -22.19 -1.89
N LEU A 60 -15.45 -21.71 -0.68
CA LEU A 60 -16.74 -21.85 0.01
C LEU A 60 -17.74 -20.72 -0.32
N GLY A 61 -17.34 -19.71 -1.08
CA GLY A 61 -18.17 -18.54 -1.40
C GLY A 61 -18.51 -17.67 -0.18
N ILE A 62 -17.72 -17.75 0.88
CA ILE A 62 -17.95 -17.00 2.13
C ILE A 62 -17.39 -15.58 1.98
N ASN A 63 -18.14 -14.59 2.47
CA ASN A 63 -17.68 -13.21 2.49
C ASN A 63 -16.45 -13.03 3.39
N SER A 64 -15.34 -12.63 2.79
CA SER A 64 -14.06 -12.39 3.47
C SER A 64 -14.14 -11.41 4.64
N TYR A 65 -15.05 -10.43 4.60
CA TYR A 65 -15.21 -9.44 5.66
C TYR A 65 -15.67 -10.05 6.99
N LEU A 66 -16.33 -11.22 6.97
CA LEU A 66 -16.83 -11.89 8.17
C LEU A 66 -15.74 -12.66 8.92
N VAL A 67 -14.62 -12.97 8.26
CA VAL A 67 -13.62 -13.93 8.77
C VAL A 67 -12.23 -13.29 8.87
N LEU A 68 -11.80 -12.58 7.83
CA LEU A 68 -10.42 -12.10 7.75
C LEU A 68 -10.02 -11.04 8.79
N PRO A 69 -10.92 -10.18 9.33
CA PRO A 69 -10.56 -9.29 10.44
C PRO A 69 -10.13 -10.03 11.71
N GLU A 70 -10.76 -11.18 12.01
CA GLU A 70 -10.39 -12.00 13.16
C GLU A 70 -9.03 -12.66 12.93
N VAL A 71 -8.80 -13.20 11.72
CA VAL A 71 -7.53 -13.82 11.34
C VAL A 71 -6.37 -12.81 11.31
N SER A 72 -6.63 -11.59 10.83
CA SER A 72 -5.60 -10.54 10.83
C SER A 72 -5.34 -9.97 12.22
N GLY A 73 -6.24 -10.18 13.18
CA GLY A 73 -6.21 -9.52 14.48
C GLY A 73 -6.41 -8.00 14.40
N GLN A 74 -6.96 -7.51 13.28
CA GLN A 74 -7.12 -6.09 12.97
C GLN A 74 -8.50 -5.85 12.33
N GLN A 75 -9.00 -4.62 12.41
CA GLN A 75 -10.25 -4.25 11.73
C GLN A 75 -10.12 -4.18 10.19
N PHE A 76 -8.95 -4.47 9.65
CA PHE A 76 -8.66 -4.44 8.22
C PHE A 76 -7.74 -5.61 7.86
N TYR A 77 -7.67 -5.90 6.56
CA TYR A 77 -6.85 -6.98 6.02
C TYR A 77 -6.44 -6.65 4.58
N ASN A 78 -5.49 -7.40 4.04
CA ASN A 78 -5.09 -7.36 2.63
C ASN A 78 -5.00 -8.79 2.09
N THR A 79 -5.48 -9.00 0.87
CA THR A 79 -5.50 -10.31 0.21
C THR A 79 -4.58 -10.39 -1.01
N SER A 80 -3.78 -9.35 -1.27
CA SER A 80 -2.81 -9.36 -2.36
C SER A 80 -1.60 -10.23 -2.00
N ARG A 81 -0.99 -10.83 -3.02
CA ARG A 81 0.32 -11.46 -2.91
C ARG A 81 1.47 -10.46 -3.06
N TYR A 82 1.16 -9.22 -3.45
CA TYR A 82 2.14 -8.15 -3.55
C TYR A 82 2.46 -7.52 -2.20
N GLN A 83 3.66 -6.97 -2.11
CA GLN A 83 4.26 -6.25 -1.01
C GLN A 83 5.12 -5.15 -1.63
N LEU A 84 5.38 -4.07 -0.90
CA LEU A 84 6.24 -3.00 -1.38
C LEU A 84 7.64 -3.49 -1.82
N ASN A 85 8.14 -4.58 -1.23
CA ASN A 85 9.43 -5.18 -1.58
C ASN A 85 9.42 -6.07 -2.83
N ASN A 86 8.26 -6.47 -3.37
CA ASN A 86 8.14 -7.45 -4.45
C ASN A 86 7.37 -6.95 -5.69
N LEU A 87 7.10 -5.64 -5.78
CA LEU A 87 6.48 -5.04 -6.96
C LEU A 87 7.37 -5.21 -8.21
N GLY A 88 8.68 -5.15 -8.04
CA GLY A 88 9.64 -5.22 -9.16
C GLY A 88 9.57 -3.99 -10.07
N VAL A 89 10.28 -4.02 -11.19
CA VAL A 89 10.44 -2.89 -12.13
C VAL A 89 9.46 -2.97 -13.32
N ALA A 90 9.05 -4.17 -13.71
CA ALA A 90 8.04 -4.38 -14.75
C ALA A 90 6.63 -4.31 -14.14
N ASP A 91 5.74 -3.57 -14.80
CA ASP A 91 4.34 -3.38 -14.40
C ASP A 91 4.15 -2.89 -12.96
N THR A 92 5.13 -2.15 -12.43
CA THR A 92 5.16 -1.70 -11.03
C THR A 92 3.89 -0.96 -10.64
N LEU A 93 3.37 -0.10 -11.53
CA LEU A 93 2.13 0.63 -11.29
C LEU A 93 0.94 -0.33 -11.15
N ALA A 94 0.75 -1.23 -12.12
CA ALA A 94 -0.38 -2.15 -12.11
C ALA A 94 -0.35 -3.08 -10.88
N LYS A 95 0.85 -3.53 -10.47
CA LYS A 95 1.02 -4.33 -9.25
C LYS A 95 0.75 -3.54 -7.97
N LEU A 96 1.14 -2.27 -7.94
CA LEU A 96 0.83 -1.38 -6.81
C LEU A 96 -0.68 -1.11 -6.72
N GLU A 97 -1.35 -0.91 -7.85
CA GLU A 97 -2.80 -0.73 -7.90
C GLU A 97 -3.53 -2.00 -7.44
N ASP A 98 -3.13 -3.18 -7.91
CA ASP A 98 -3.65 -4.46 -7.41
C ASP A 98 -3.43 -4.61 -5.90
N TYR A 99 -2.23 -4.30 -5.42
CA TYR A 99 -1.92 -4.36 -4.00
C TYR A 99 -2.87 -3.50 -3.16
N ILE A 100 -3.13 -2.27 -3.60
CA ILE A 100 -4.01 -1.33 -2.91
C ILE A 100 -5.48 -1.75 -3.01
N ASN A 101 -5.92 -2.22 -4.17
CA ASN A 101 -7.30 -2.63 -4.41
C ASN A 101 -7.71 -3.84 -3.57
N ASN A 102 -6.75 -4.71 -3.24
CA ASN A 102 -6.94 -5.89 -2.40
C ASN A 102 -6.90 -5.61 -0.88
N PHE A 103 -6.84 -4.35 -0.46
CA PHE A 103 -7.20 -4.00 0.92
C PHE A 103 -8.71 -4.12 1.14
N SER A 104 -9.08 -4.43 2.39
CA SER A 104 -10.47 -4.34 2.86
C SER A 104 -11.04 -2.94 2.62
N ALA A 105 -12.36 -2.85 2.41
CA ALA A 105 -13.01 -1.61 1.94
C ALA A 105 -12.72 -0.40 2.84
N ASN A 106 -12.67 -0.57 4.16
CA ASN A 106 -12.32 0.48 5.11
C ASN A 106 -10.88 0.98 4.96
N ALA A 107 -9.91 0.08 4.74
CA ALA A 107 -8.53 0.46 4.48
C ALA A 107 -8.38 1.12 3.10
N ARG A 108 -9.11 0.65 2.08
CA ARG A 108 -9.10 1.26 0.75
C ARG A 108 -9.66 2.68 0.74
N ALA A 109 -10.72 2.94 1.50
CA ALA A 109 -11.30 4.27 1.65
C ALA A 109 -10.30 5.31 2.18
N VAL A 110 -9.32 4.90 3.00
CA VAL A 110 -8.22 5.78 3.43
C VAL A 110 -7.39 6.23 2.24
N PHE A 111 -7.02 5.32 1.32
CA PHE A 111 -6.24 5.66 0.13
C PHE A 111 -7.03 6.48 -0.91
N GLU A 112 -8.35 6.27 -0.99
CA GLU A 112 -9.24 7.08 -1.81
C GLU A 112 -9.29 8.54 -1.35
N GLN A 113 -9.28 8.80 -0.03
CA GLN A 113 -9.22 10.16 0.52
C GLN A 113 -7.92 10.89 0.17
N PHE A 114 -6.81 10.18 0.05
CA PHE A 114 -5.54 10.73 -0.45
C PHE A 114 -5.56 11.01 -1.97
N LYS A 115 -6.64 10.63 -2.68
CA LYS A 115 -6.75 10.67 -4.15
C LYS A 115 -5.59 9.95 -4.83
N PHE A 116 -5.12 8.86 -4.22
CA PHE A 116 -3.86 8.21 -4.60
C PHE A 116 -3.88 7.73 -6.05
N SER A 117 -4.95 7.07 -6.48
CA SER A 117 -5.11 6.59 -7.86
C SER A 117 -5.10 7.72 -8.89
N ASN A 118 -5.76 8.85 -8.58
CA ASN A 118 -5.78 10.02 -9.48
C ASN A 118 -4.40 10.67 -9.63
N LYS A 119 -3.56 10.59 -8.59
CA LYS A 119 -2.18 11.13 -8.62
C LYS A 119 -1.22 10.22 -9.37
N LEU A 120 -1.41 8.90 -9.31
CA LEU A 120 -0.64 7.93 -10.10
C LEU A 120 -0.94 8.06 -11.60
N LEU A 121 -2.21 8.23 -11.97
CA LEU A 121 -2.64 8.37 -13.37
C LEU A 121 -2.19 9.67 -14.05
N TYR A 122 -2.04 10.77 -13.30
CA TYR A 122 -1.73 12.08 -13.88
C TYR A 122 -0.35 12.18 -14.56
N LYS A 123 0.54 11.21 -14.37
CA LYS A 123 1.88 11.23 -15.01
C LYS A 123 2.35 9.96 -15.69
N VAL A 124 1.85 8.78 -15.33
CA VAL A 124 2.24 7.56 -16.07
C VAL A 124 1.65 7.55 -17.49
N ALA A 125 0.53 8.24 -17.73
CA ALA A 125 -0.02 8.43 -19.07
C ALA A 125 0.77 9.44 -19.96
N HIS A 126 1.81 10.08 -19.42
CA HIS A 126 2.64 11.06 -20.14
C HIS A 126 4.10 10.58 -20.36
N CYS A 127 4.39 9.31 -20.06
CA CYS A 127 5.63 8.63 -20.41
C CYS A 127 5.43 7.66 -21.57
#